data_AF-A0A969P7R4-F1
#
_entry.id   AF-A0A969P7R4-F1
#
_cell.length_a   1.000
_cell.length_b   1.000
_cell.length_c   1.000
_cell.angle_alpha   90.00
_cell.angle_beta   90.00
_cell.angle_gamma   90.00
#
_symmetry.space_group_name_H-M   'P 1'
#
loop_
_entity.id
_entity.type
_entity.pdbx_description
1 polymer ?
#
loop_
_entity_poly.entity_id
_entity_poly.type
_entity_poly.pdbx_seq_one_letter_code
_entity_poly.pdbx_strand_id
1 'polypeptide(L)'
;MASQRLDRLLQQCTVRLRVGSAQGTGFFVAPGLILTCAHVVEGAVGEAGFRPVDVFWRERNQHYIADIEEFLADPNIDLALLRLTVDFPDHPCVYLDASLPQLDDRLYTFGYPEDNPDGDPVTSGYEGESFRDNSSFHKLKGGQFNYGSSGSPLLNRRTGKVCGIVNISRDTTTDLGGRAVVAREILWKFPELIDRQRQFHRHNLRWTITALNVRQFILWQTIGGAVGAGVGLGSLRAAIAPFAYMLPSVQFITNFWGAALLGAALTLGMALSEQIEQPLRKGVSIWAVGLGTAFFGIAHMLLAFSNGSFLTETPLVAPMGFVAGLGLSIALYDQPWIRIAQAEAGISQEPLTNTVHLGINRCWLRFGLAALAFAAIQGVFILVG
;
A
#
# COMPACT_ATOMS: atom_id res chain seq x y z
N MET A 1 -11.38 -2.65 2.96
CA MET A 1 -10.45 -1.88 3.83
C MET A 1 -9.22 -1.35 3.08
N ALA A 2 -8.47 -2.17 2.32
CA ALA A 2 -7.36 -1.67 1.51
C ALA A 2 -7.79 -0.60 0.47
N SER A 3 -8.90 -0.83 -0.24
CA SER A 3 -9.43 0.15 -1.21
C SER A 3 -9.74 1.49 -0.56
N GLN A 4 -10.37 1.53 0.63
CA GLN A 4 -10.66 2.78 1.34
C GLN A 4 -9.38 3.53 1.79
N ARG A 5 -8.31 2.81 2.16
CA ARG A 5 -7.02 3.43 2.49
C ARG A 5 -6.37 4.04 1.26
N LEU A 6 -6.42 3.34 0.13
CA LEU A 6 -5.86 3.84 -1.13
C LEU A 6 -6.68 5.01 -1.69
N ASP A 7 -8.01 4.95 -1.57
CA ASP A 7 -8.89 6.05 -1.92
C ASP A 7 -8.54 7.30 -1.10
N ARG A 8 -8.34 7.17 0.21
CA ARG A 8 -7.88 8.28 1.07
C ARG A 8 -6.50 8.78 0.66
N LEU A 9 -5.56 7.90 0.33
CA LEU A 9 -4.24 8.30 -0.13
C LEU A 9 -4.31 9.05 -1.46
N LEU A 10 -5.18 8.63 -2.39
CA LEU A 10 -5.46 9.38 -3.62
C LEU A 10 -5.98 10.79 -3.28
N GLN A 11 -6.95 10.91 -2.36
CA GLN A 11 -7.47 12.22 -1.94
C GLN A 11 -6.38 13.14 -1.36
N GLN A 12 -5.38 12.58 -0.66
CA GLN A 12 -4.24 13.33 -0.15
C GLN A 12 -3.28 13.80 -1.25
N CYS A 13 -3.24 13.10 -2.39
CA CYS A 13 -2.48 13.53 -3.55
C CYS A 13 -3.22 14.60 -4.37
N THR A 14 -4.53 14.78 -4.18
CA THR A 14 -5.35 15.68 -5.01
C THR A 14 -5.36 17.11 -4.45
N VAL A 15 -5.18 18.09 -5.33
CA VAL A 15 -5.21 19.52 -5.05
C VAL A 15 -6.29 20.23 -5.86
N ARG A 16 -6.81 21.33 -5.32
CA ARG A 16 -7.71 22.23 -6.06
C ARG A 16 -6.88 23.33 -6.70
N LEU A 17 -7.08 23.55 -7.99
CA LEU A 17 -6.41 24.58 -8.76
C LEU A 17 -7.37 25.74 -9.01
N ARG A 18 -6.85 26.97 -8.96
CA ARG A 18 -7.61 28.17 -9.27
C ARG A 18 -6.79 29.14 -10.11
N VAL A 19 -7.44 29.66 -11.15
CA VAL A 19 -6.89 30.67 -12.05
C VAL A 19 -7.96 31.71 -12.33
N GLY A 20 -7.86 32.87 -11.67
CA GLY A 20 -8.94 33.87 -11.71
C GLY A 20 -10.25 33.29 -11.16
N SER A 21 -11.30 33.29 -11.98
CA SER A 21 -12.60 32.68 -11.66
C SER A 21 -12.70 31.19 -12.04
N ALA A 22 -11.76 30.66 -12.82
CA ALA A 22 -11.75 29.25 -13.20
C ALA A 22 -11.19 28.38 -12.07
N GLN A 23 -11.76 27.19 -11.90
CA GLN A 23 -11.29 26.19 -10.95
C GLN A 23 -11.27 24.80 -11.57
N GLY A 24 -10.39 23.96 -11.04
CA GLY A 24 -10.35 22.55 -11.42
C GLY A 24 -9.50 21.74 -10.48
N THR A 25 -9.15 20.54 -10.92
CA THR A 25 -8.43 19.57 -10.10
C THR A 25 -7.02 19.36 -10.65
N GLY A 26 -6.05 19.15 -9.76
CA GLY A 26 -4.76 18.57 -10.10
C GLY A 26 -4.37 17.52 -9.07
N PHE A 27 -3.25 16.84 -9.31
CA PHE A 27 -2.71 15.91 -8.33
C PHE A 27 -1.19 15.81 -8.38
N PHE A 28 -0.59 15.52 -7.23
CA PHE A 28 0.84 15.29 -7.11
C PHE A 28 1.25 14.01 -7.84
N VAL A 29 2.07 14.17 -8.88
CA VAL A 29 2.57 13.06 -9.72
C VAL A 29 4.03 12.72 -9.42
N ALA A 30 4.78 13.69 -8.88
CA ALA A 30 6.14 13.55 -8.37
C ALA A 30 6.42 14.68 -7.36
N PRO A 31 7.52 14.66 -6.59
CA PRO A 31 7.83 15.71 -5.63
C PRO A 31 7.79 17.12 -6.26
N GLY A 32 6.92 17.97 -5.73
CA GLY A 32 6.69 19.34 -6.19
C GLY A 32 6.00 19.47 -7.54
N LEU A 33 5.62 18.36 -8.18
CA LEU A 33 4.99 18.32 -9.50
C LEU A 33 3.51 17.97 -9.42
N ILE A 34 2.69 18.79 -10.07
CA ILE A 34 1.24 18.61 -10.17
C ILE A 34 0.87 18.39 -11.63
N LEU A 35 0.14 17.31 -11.91
CA LEU A 35 -0.48 17.09 -13.21
C LEU A 35 -1.93 17.54 -13.19
N THR A 36 -2.37 18.18 -14.28
CA THR A 36 -3.76 18.61 -14.50
C THR A 36 -4.11 18.63 -15.98
N CYS A 37 -5.33 19.03 -16.33
CA CYS A 37 -5.73 19.31 -17.70
C CYS A 37 -5.31 20.72 -18.14
N ALA A 38 -4.96 20.91 -19.41
CA ALA A 38 -4.49 22.21 -19.90
C ALA A 38 -5.60 23.28 -19.79
N HIS A 39 -6.84 22.95 -20.13
CA HIS A 39 -7.96 23.90 -20.04
C HIS A 39 -8.25 24.38 -18.61
N VAL A 40 -7.85 23.64 -17.57
CA VAL A 40 -8.00 24.06 -16.16
C VAL A 40 -7.13 25.27 -15.85
N VAL A 41 -5.97 25.36 -16.51
CA VAL A 41 -4.98 26.43 -16.29
C VAL A 41 -4.84 27.37 -17.49
N GLU A 42 -5.67 27.22 -18.52
CA GLU A 42 -5.63 28.03 -19.74
C GLU A 42 -5.77 29.53 -19.43
N GLY A 43 -6.58 29.88 -18.42
CA GLY A 43 -6.71 31.27 -17.97
C GLY A 43 -5.39 31.89 -17.50
N ALA A 44 -4.36 31.11 -17.16
CA ALA A 44 -3.07 31.59 -16.70
C ALA A 44 -2.12 31.86 -17.86
N VAL A 45 -2.48 31.46 -19.08
CA VAL A 45 -1.74 31.73 -20.30
C VAL A 45 -2.08 33.13 -20.78
N GLY A 46 -1.10 34.03 -20.80
CA GLY A 46 -1.24 35.38 -21.32
C GLY A 46 -0.19 35.69 -22.39
N GLU A 47 -0.34 36.84 -23.06
CA GLU A 47 0.60 37.30 -24.09
C GLU A 47 2.03 37.47 -23.53
N ALA A 48 2.16 37.79 -22.24
CA ALA A 48 3.43 37.95 -21.54
C ALA A 48 4.01 36.65 -20.94
N GLY A 49 3.37 35.49 -21.20
CA GLY A 49 3.77 34.18 -20.68
C GLY A 49 2.78 33.61 -19.65
N PHE A 50 3.27 32.65 -18.85
CA PHE A 50 2.46 31.97 -17.84
C PHE A 50 2.39 32.78 -16.54
N ARG A 51 1.16 32.94 -16.02
CA ARG A 51 0.92 33.47 -14.68
C ARG A 51 0.93 32.32 -13.66
N PRO A 52 1.29 32.59 -12.40
CA PRO A 52 1.25 31.56 -11.37
C PRO A 52 -0.18 31.08 -11.09
N VAL A 53 -0.30 29.79 -10.75
CA VAL A 53 -1.56 29.09 -10.43
C VAL A 53 -1.69 28.94 -8.92
N ASP A 54 -2.86 29.27 -8.37
CA ASP A 54 -3.20 29.04 -6.96
C ASP A 54 -3.54 27.57 -6.73
N VAL A 55 -2.89 26.95 -5.75
CA VAL A 55 -3.01 25.53 -5.42
C VAL A 55 -3.46 25.38 -3.97
N PHE A 56 -4.70 24.97 -3.75
CA PHE A 56 -5.20 24.63 -2.43
C PHE A 56 -5.01 23.14 -2.15
N TRP A 57 -4.27 22.82 -1.09
CA TRP A 57 -4.07 21.45 -0.63
C TRP A 57 -4.83 21.19 0.67
N ARG A 58 -5.91 20.42 0.56
CA ARG A 58 -6.86 20.15 1.66
C ARG A 58 -6.21 19.48 2.87
N GLU A 59 -5.24 18.57 2.67
CA GLU A 59 -4.58 17.85 3.77
C GLU A 59 -3.87 18.79 4.76
N ARG A 60 -3.36 19.93 4.27
CA ARG A 60 -2.74 20.96 5.11
C ARG A 60 -3.65 22.16 5.35
N ASN A 61 -4.81 22.19 4.71
CA ASN A 61 -5.70 23.35 4.66
C ASN A 61 -4.94 24.65 4.30
N GLN A 62 -4.09 24.58 3.27
CA GLN A 62 -3.16 25.65 2.92
C GLN A 62 -3.07 25.86 1.40
N HIS A 63 -2.79 27.11 1.02
CA HIS A 63 -2.55 27.54 -0.35
C HIS A 63 -1.06 27.58 -0.67
N TYR A 64 -0.72 27.22 -1.92
CA TYR A 64 0.60 27.24 -2.51
C TYR A 64 0.52 27.85 -3.91
N ILE A 65 1.67 28.21 -4.46
CA ILE A 65 1.79 28.77 -5.81
C ILE A 65 2.57 27.80 -6.68
N ALA A 66 2.02 27.49 -7.85
CA ALA A 66 2.69 26.69 -8.87
C ALA A 66 2.89 27.48 -10.16
N ASP A 67 4.05 27.31 -10.78
CA ASP A 67 4.30 27.77 -12.14
C ASP A 67 3.98 26.66 -13.14
N ILE A 68 3.54 27.05 -14.34
CA ILE A 68 3.34 26.11 -15.45
C ILE A 68 4.72 25.76 -16.02
N GLU A 69 5.12 24.50 -15.90
CA GLU A 69 6.36 23.98 -16.48
C GLU A 69 6.15 23.54 -17.93
N GLU A 70 5.04 22.84 -18.20
CA GLU A 70 4.63 22.44 -19.54
C GLU A 70 3.13 22.61 -19.75
N PHE A 71 2.75 23.02 -20.95
CA PHE A 71 1.36 23.29 -21.34
C PHE A 71 1.07 22.69 -22.72
N LEU A 72 0.27 21.63 -22.74
CA LEU A 72 -0.10 20.88 -23.95
C LEU A 72 -1.61 21.04 -24.20
N ALA A 73 -2.00 22.13 -24.84
CA ALA A 73 -3.39 22.48 -25.14
C ALA A 73 -4.02 21.73 -26.32
N ASP A 74 -3.33 20.76 -26.92
CA ASP A 74 -3.92 19.89 -27.94
C ASP A 74 -5.19 19.23 -27.35
N PRO A 75 -6.38 19.41 -27.94
CA PRO A 75 -7.63 18.83 -27.43
C PRO A 75 -7.60 17.30 -27.31
N ASN A 76 -6.65 16.64 -27.94
CA ASN A 76 -6.44 15.20 -27.87
C ASN A 76 -5.56 14.75 -26.70
N ILE A 77 -4.87 15.68 -26.04
CA ILE A 77 -4.00 15.45 -24.88
C ILE A 77 -4.53 16.26 -23.70
N ASP A 78 -4.60 17.58 -23.86
CA ASP A 78 -5.14 18.54 -22.90
C ASP A 78 -4.54 18.32 -21.50
N LEU A 79 -3.22 18.45 -21.41
CA LEU A 79 -2.43 18.24 -20.18
C LEU A 79 -1.57 19.46 -19.88
N ALA A 80 -1.42 19.76 -18.59
CA ALA A 80 -0.40 20.68 -18.11
C ALA A 80 0.34 20.08 -16.91
N LEU A 81 1.64 20.35 -16.86
CA LEU A 81 2.51 20.00 -15.74
C LEU A 81 2.88 21.28 -15.00
N LEU A 82 2.58 21.34 -13.71
CA LEU A 82 2.87 22.48 -12.85
C LEU A 82 3.96 22.11 -11.84
N ARG A 83 4.73 23.11 -11.44
CA ARG A 83 5.79 22.99 -10.43
C ARG A 83 5.57 23.99 -9.30
N LEU A 84 5.57 23.50 -8.07
CA LEU A 84 5.52 24.36 -6.89
C LEU A 84 6.79 25.23 -6.80
N THR A 85 6.60 26.53 -6.56
CA THR A 85 7.62 27.57 -6.72
C THR A 85 8.71 27.58 -5.65
N VAL A 86 8.38 27.31 -4.37
CA VAL A 86 9.35 27.17 -3.26
C VAL A 86 8.71 26.53 -2.02
N ASP A 87 9.53 25.92 -1.16
CA ASP A 87 9.19 25.40 0.19
C ASP A 87 7.85 24.67 0.29
N PHE A 88 7.70 23.62 -0.52
CA PHE A 88 6.55 22.72 -0.40
C PHE A 88 6.81 21.61 0.63
N PRO A 89 5.81 21.29 1.47
CA PRO A 89 5.92 20.21 2.45
C PRO A 89 6.05 18.85 1.78
N ASP A 90 6.52 17.85 2.53
CA ASP A 90 6.42 16.45 2.10
C ASP A 90 4.95 16.09 1.82
N HIS A 91 4.72 15.46 0.67
CA HIS A 91 3.41 15.10 0.17
C HIS A 91 3.45 13.72 -0.50
N PRO A 92 2.37 12.92 -0.41
CA PRO A 92 2.27 11.71 -1.20
C PRO A 92 2.18 12.06 -2.69
N CYS A 93 2.64 11.14 -3.54
CA CYS A 93 2.45 11.21 -4.98
C CYS A 93 1.66 9.98 -5.43
N VAL A 94 0.85 10.13 -6.48
CA VAL A 94 0.22 8.97 -7.11
C VAL A 94 1.27 8.11 -7.82
N TYR A 95 0.89 6.89 -8.20
CA TYR A 95 1.70 6.06 -9.08
C TYR A 95 0.93 5.76 -10.37
N LEU A 96 1.40 6.31 -11.48
CA LEU A 96 0.87 6.08 -12.82
C LEU A 96 1.16 4.66 -13.33
N ASP A 97 0.20 4.10 -14.06
CA ASP A 97 0.29 2.80 -14.70
C ASP A 97 -0.03 2.91 -16.19
N ALA A 98 0.95 2.62 -17.04
CA ALA A 98 0.77 2.61 -18.49
C ALA A 98 -0.09 1.42 -18.98
N SER A 99 -0.35 0.42 -18.13
CA SER A 99 -1.21 -0.69 -18.48
C SER A 99 -2.67 -0.27 -18.55
N LEU A 100 -3.41 -0.86 -19.48
CA LEU A 100 -4.83 -0.59 -19.64
C LEU A 100 -5.62 -1.32 -18.55
N PRO A 101 -6.69 -0.70 -18.02
CA PRO A 101 -7.68 -1.40 -17.20
C PRO A 101 -8.32 -2.56 -17.97
N GLN A 102 -8.85 -3.53 -17.23
CA GLN A 102 -9.71 -4.58 -17.79
C GLN A 102 -11.14 -4.06 -17.86
N LEU A 103 -11.92 -4.55 -18.82
CA LEU A 103 -13.35 -4.24 -18.92
C LEU A 103 -14.03 -4.45 -17.57
N ASP A 104 -14.90 -3.52 -17.19
CA ASP A 104 -15.62 -3.49 -15.91
C ASP A 104 -14.76 -3.29 -14.65
N ASP A 105 -13.46 -2.99 -14.79
CA ASP A 105 -12.65 -2.53 -13.65
C ASP A 105 -13.35 -1.34 -12.98
N ARG A 106 -13.45 -1.40 -11.64
CA ARG A 106 -13.97 -0.30 -10.83
C ARG A 106 -12.92 0.78 -10.67
N LEU A 107 -13.22 1.94 -11.18
CA LEU A 107 -12.36 3.11 -11.15
C LEU A 107 -12.88 4.10 -10.11
N TYR A 108 -11.96 4.75 -9.42
CA TYR A 108 -12.24 5.74 -8.39
C TYR A 108 -11.49 7.03 -8.71
N THR A 109 -12.13 8.16 -8.49
CA THR A 109 -11.51 9.46 -8.61
C THR A 109 -11.95 10.36 -7.47
N PHE A 110 -11.17 11.40 -7.22
CA PHE A 110 -11.50 12.46 -6.29
C PHE A 110 -11.03 13.77 -6.88
N GLY A 111 -11.93 14.75 -6.94
CA GLY A 111 -11.67 16.07 -7.50
C GLY A 111 -12.47 17.15 -6.80
N TYR A 112 -12.40 18.37 -7.32
CA TYR A 112 -13.02 19.56 -6.74
C TYR A 112 -14.03 20.15 -7.74
N PRO A 113 -15.22 19.54 -7.87
CA PRO A 113 -16.24 20.06 -8.75
C PRO A 113 -16.81 21.38 -8.22
N GLU A 114 -17.42 22.18 -9.09
CA GLU A 114 -17.84 23.54 -8.72
C GLU A 114 -18.93 23.58 -7.64
N ASP A 115 -19.81 22.59 -7.63
CA ASP A 115 -20.90 22.42 -6.68
C ASP A 115 -20.44 21.84 -5.32
N ASN A 116 -19.25 21.25 -5.26
CA ASN A 116 -18.65 20.75 -4.02
C ASN A 116 -17.18 21.18 -3.88
N PRO A 117 -16.92 22.40 -3.37
CA PRO A 117 -15.57 22.97 -3.30
C PRO A 117 -14.64 22.24 -2.31
N ASP A 118 -15.16 21.42 -1.40
CA ASP A 118 -14.37 20.58 -0.47
C ASP A 118 -13.91 19.25 -1.10
N GLY A 119 -14.38 19.03 -2.32
CA GLY A 119 -14.07 17.92 -3.19
C GLY A 119 -14.99 16.71 -2.99
N ASP A 120 -15.18 15.97 -4.08
CA ASP A 120 -16.18 14.90 -4.18
C ASP A 120 -15.59 13.61 -4.76
N PRO A 121 -15.85 12.44 -4.15
CA PRO A 121 -15.45 11.16 -4.70
C PRO A 121 -16.43 10.68 -5.79
N VAL A 122 -15.89 10.17 -6.90
CA VAL A 122 -16.70 9.54 -7.95
C VAL A 122 -16.18 8.13 -8.22
N THR A 123 -17.10 7.19 -8.40
CA THR A 123 -16.79 5.81 -8.83
C THR A 123 -17.44 5.55 -10.19
N SER A 124 -16.69 4.95 -11.10
CA SER A 124 -17.16 4.59 -12.44
C SER A 124 -16.66 3.20 -12.85
N GLY A 125 -17.27 2.61 -13.87
CA GLY A 125 -16.79 1.39 -14.52
C GLY A 125 -16.01 1.72 -15.79
N TYR A 126 -14.98 0.93 -16.10
CA TYR A 126 -14.27 1.02 -17.37
C TYR A 126 -15.02 0.31 -18.51
N GLU A 127 -15.22 0.99 -19.63
CA GLU A 127 -15.90 0.45 -20.83
C GLU A 127 -14.95 0.16 -22.01
N GLY A 128 -13.65 0.36 -21.85
CA GLY A 128 -12.66 0.19 -22.92
C GLY A 128 -12.05 1.50 -23.40
N GLU A 129 -11.15 1.39 -24.37
CA GLU A 129 -10.54 2.53 -25.03
C GLU A 129 -11.52 3.13 -26.06
N SER A 130 -11.50 4.46 -26.15
CA SER A 130 -12.14 5.24 -27.19
C SER A 130 -11.08 6.10 -27.85
N PHE A 131 -11.24 6.37 -29.15
CA PHE A 131 -10.22 7.06 -29.93
C PHE A 131 -10.78 8.39 -30.46
N ARG A 132 -9.95 9.43 -30.42
CA ARG A 132 -10.20 10.73 -31.09
C ARG A 132 -8.88 11.17 -31.72
N ASP A 133 -8.89 11.42 -33.03
CA ASP A 133 -7.75 11.92 -33.80
C ASP A 133 -6.41 11.25 -33.44
N ASN A 134 -6.42 9.91 -33.43
CA ASN A 134 -5.27 9.05 -33.12
C ASN A 134 -4.77 9.06 -31.65
N SER A 135 -5.52 9.68 -30.73
CA SER A 135 -5.27 9.64 -29.28
C SER A 135 -6.27 8.73 -28.56
N SER A 136 -5.79 7.98 -27.57
CA SER A 136 -6.58 7.04 -26.79
C SER A 136 -7.10 7.67 -25.51
N PHE A 137 -8.37 7.41 -25.21
CA PHE A 137 -9.08 7.83 -24.00
C PHE A 137 -9.77 6.64 -23.36
N HIS A 138 -9.74 6.56 -22.03
CA HIS A 138 -10.60 5.64 -21.30
C HIS A 138 -12.05 6.09 -21.41
N LYS A 139 -12.93 5.20 -21.87
CA LYS A 139 -14.38 5.39 -21.81
C LYS A 139 -14.89 4.87 -20.47
N LEU A 140 -15.63 5.72 -19.76
CA LEU A 140 -16.20 5.41 -18.44
C LEU A 140 -17.73 5.30 -18.53
N LYS A 141 -18.31 4.42 -17.71
CA LYS A 141 -19.76 4.33 -17.44
C LYS A 141 -20.07 4.60 -15.97
N GLY A 142 -21.19 5.26 -15.74
CA GLY A 142 -21.62 5.65 -14.40
C GLY A 142 -20.73 6.73 -13.78
N GLY A 143 -21.21 7.32 -12.70
CA GLY A 143 -20.56 8.44 -12.02
C GLY A 143 -20.86 9.77 -12.71
N GLN A 144 -21.14 10.79 -11.90
CA GLN A 144 -21.31 12.16 -12.37
C GLN A 144 -19.96 12.87 -12.32
N PHE A 145 -19.46 13.28 -13.48
CA PHE A 145 -18.26 14.09 -13.58
C PHE A 145 -18.69 15.54 -13.82
N ASN A 146 -18.82 16.32 -12.76
CA ASN A 146 -19.26 17.71 -12.86
C ASN A 146 -18.10 18.63 -13.29
N TYR A 147 -18.42 19.85 -13.73
CA TYR A 147 -17.42 20.89 -13.97
C TYR A 147 -16.51 21.03 -12.74
N GLY A 148 -15.20 21.21 -12.95
CA GLY A 148 -14.18 21.20 -11.90
C GLY A 148 -13.56 19.81 -11.60
N SER A 149 -14.20 18.72 -12.05
CA SER A 149 -13.62 17.36 -11.96
C SER A 149 -12.48 17.13 -12.96
N SER A 150 -12.35 17.97 -13.99
CA SER A 150 -11.25 17.89 -14.94
C SER A 150 -9.90 18.01 -14.25
N GLY A 151 -8.96 17.17 -14.65
CA GLY A 151 -7.65 17.04 -14.03
C GLY A 151 -7.60 16.09 -12.83
N SER A 152 -8.72 15.45 -12.46
CA SER A 152 -8.73 14.48 -11.36
C SER A 152 -8.02 13.17 -11.72
N PRO A 153 -7.25 12.55 -10.82
CA PRO A 153 -6.59 11.27 -11.08
C PRO A 153 -7.60 10.12 -11.09
N LEU A 154 -7.43 9.16 -12.01
CA LEU A 154 -8.29 7.99 -12.14
C LEU A 154 -7.60 6.73 -11.62
N LEU A 155 -7.95 6.32 -10.40
CA LEU A 155 -7.41 5.14 -9.72
C LEU A 155 -8.13 3.86 -10.18
N ASN A 156 -7.37 2.89 -10.67
CA ASN A 156 -7.87 1.53 -10.84
C ASN A 156 -7.74 0.75 -9.52
N ARG A 157 -8.87 0.45 -8.89
CA ARG A 157 -8.89 -0.23 -7.58
C ARG A 157 -8.39 -1.68 -7.63
N ARG A 158 -8.35 -2.32 -8.81
CA ARG A 158 -7.77 -3.66 -8.98
C ARG A 158 -6.26 -3.63 -8.97
N THR A 159 -5.64 -2.68 -9.67
CA THR A 159 -4.17 -2.55 -9.77
C THR A 159 -3.57 -1.70 -8.66
N GLY A 160 -4.38 -0.86 -8.01
CA GLY A 160 -3.94 0.09 -7.00
C GLY A 160 -3.11 1.25 -7.56
N LYS A 161 -3.23 1.52 -8.86
CA LYS A 161 -2.47 2.57 -9.56
C LYS A 161 -3.39 3.48 -10.37
N VAL A 162 -2.91 4.67 -10.64
CA VAL A 162 -3.62 5.67 -11.45
C VAL A 162 -3.43 5.34 -12.92
N CYS A 163 -4.53 5.03 -13.62
CA CYS A 163 -4.52 4.62 -15.02
C CYS A 163 -4.83 5.77 -15.98
N GLY A 164 -5.15 6.97 -15.48
CA GLY A 164 -5.43 8.13 -16.32
C GLY A 164 -5.80 9.37 -15.53
N ILE A 165 -6.22 10.41 -16.26
CA ILE A 165 -6.67 11.69 -15.73
C ILE A 165 -8.01 12.06 -16.38
N VAL A 166 -9.00 12.43 -15.56
CA VAL A 166 -10.34 12.82 -16.02
C VAL A 166 -10.23 14.09 -16.87
N ASN A 167 -10.78 14.07 -18.08
CA ASN A 167 -10.65 15.15 -19.05
C ASN A 167 -12.01 15.84 -19.31
N ILE A 168 -13.03 15.08 -19.73
CA ILE A 168 -14.35 15.62 -20.08
C ILE A 168 -15.46 14.70 -19.54
N SER A 169 -16.56 15.27 -19.07
CA SER A 169 -17.81 14.54 -18.86
C SER A 169 -18.56 14.35 -20.17
N ARG A 170 -19.09 13.14 -20.44
CA ARG A 170 -19.92 12.90 -21.64
C ARG A 170 -21.27 13.63 -21.56
N ASP A 171 -21.70 13.96 -20.36
CA ASP A 171 -22.87 14.78 -20.04
C ASP A 171 -22.73 15.28 -18.59
N THR A 172 -22.84 16.59 -18.36
CA THR A 172 -22.72 17.20 -17.03
C THR A 172 -24.01 17.16 -16.22
N THR A 173 -25.09 16.64 -16.80
CA THR A 173 -26.43 16.56 -16.19
C THR A 173 -26.90 15.12 -15.94
N THR A 174 -26.24 14.12 -16.53
CA THR A 174 -26.59 12.69 -16.39
C THR A 174 -25.37 11.84 -16.01
N ASP A 175 -25.59 10.62 -15.51
CA ASP A 175 -24.55 9.68 -15.08
C ASP A 175 -23.95 8.85 -16.24
N LEU A 176 -24.02 9.36 -17.47
CA LEU A 176 -23.54 8.66 -18.67
C LEU A 176 -22.03 8.35 -18.62
N GLY A 177 -21.28 8.98 -17.70
CA GLY A 177 -19.86 8.75 -17.45
C GLY A 177 -18.95 9.79 -18.12
N GLY A 178 -17.64 9.61 -18.00
CA GLY A 178 -16.64 10.54 -18.51
C GLY A 178 -15.68 9.93 -19.53
N ARG A 179 -14.73 10.75 -19.97
CA ARG A 179 -13.51 10.34 -20.67
C ARG A 179 -12.30 10.75 -19.86
N ALA A 180 -11.28 9.91 -19.88
CA ALA A 180 -10.01 10.20 -19.24
C ALA A 180 -8.85 9.94 -20.21
N VAL A 181 -7.84 10.79 -20.17
CA VAL A 181 -6.59 10.59 -20.93
C VAL A 181 -5.86 9.41 -20.29
N VAL A 182 -5.37 8.50 -21.13
CA VAL A 182 -4.72 7.27 -20.68
C VAL A 182 -3.34 7.59 -20.09
N ALA A 183 -2.98 7.01 -18.95
CA ALA A 183 -1.69 7.26 -18.30
C ALA A 183 -0.48 6.87 -19.18
N ARG A 184 -0.65 5.95 -20.12
CA ARG A 184 0.34 5.66 -21.17
C ARG A 184 0.68 6.90 -22.00
N GLU A 185 -0.32 7.68 -22.41
CA GLU A 185 -0.12 8.92 -23.17
C GLU A 185 0.57 9.98 -22.31
N ILE A 186 0.18 10.09 -21.04
CA ILE A 186 0.82 10.99 -20.05
C ILE A 186 2.32 10.67 -19.95
N LEU A 187 2.67 9.39 -19.74
CA LEU A 187 4.06 8.96 -19.58
C LEU A 187 4.87 9.04 -20.89
N TRP A 188 4.20 9.00 -22.04
CA TRP A 188 4.85 9.23 -23.33
C TRP A 188 5.19 10.71 -23.55
N LYS A 189 4.32 11.63 -23.09
CA LYS A 189 4.54 13.08 -23.17
C LYS A 189 5.51 13.60 -22.12
N PHE A 190 5.49 13.00 -20.93
CA PHE A 190 6.32 13.37 -19.79
C PHE A 190 7.20 12.18 -19.34
N PRO A 191 8.16 11.73 -20.17
CA PRO A 191 8.95 10.53 -19.90
C PRO A 191 9.78 10.63 -18.61
N GLU A 192 10.18 11.83 -18.19
CA GLU A 192 10.90 12.10 -16.95
C GLU A 192 10.08 11.71 -15.70
N LEU A 193 8.75 11.66 -15.79
CA LEU A 193 7.90 11.17 -14.70
C LEU A 193 8.12 9.69 -14.39
N ILE A 194 8.62 8.89 -15.34
CA ILE A 194 8.91 7.47 -15.11
C ILE A 194 9.98 7.33 -14.04
N ASP A 195 11.10 8.04 -14.20
CA ASP A 195 12.23 7.95 -13.28
C ASP A 195 11.95 8.69 -11.96
N ARG A 196 11.29 9.86 -12.02
CA ARG A 196 10.89 10.59 -10.80
C ARG A 196 9.94 9.79 -9.92
N GLN A 197 8.92 9.13 -10.50
CA GLN A 197 8.02 8.27 -9.73
C GLN A 197 8.74 7.05 -9.17
N ARG A 198 9.62 6.39 -9.96
CA ARG A 198 10.41 5.26 -9.48
C ARG A 198 11.29 5.65 -8.29
N GLN A 199 11.95 6.81 -8.36
CA GLN A 199 12.79 7.31 -7.28
C GLN A 199 11.95 7.62 -6.03
N PHE A 200 10.82 8.32 -6.19
CA PHE A 200 9.93 8.65 -5.08
C PHE A 200 9.39 7.39 -4.39
N HIS A 201 8.80 6.46 -5.15
CA HIS A 201 8.16 5.25 -4.61
C HIS A 201 9.15 4.19 -4.09
N ARG A 202 10.47 4.35 -4.35
CA ARG A 202 11.53 3.57 -3.68
C ARG A 202 11.80 4.07 -2.26
N HIS A 203 11.73 5.39 -2.03
CA HIS A 203 11.96 6.00 -0.72
C HIS A 203 10.68 6.09 0.10
N ASN A 204 9.55 6.39 -0.54
CA ASN A 204 8.24 6.50 0.07
C ASN A 204 7.37 5.29 -0.32
N LEU A 205 7.33 4.29 0.55
CA LEU A 205 6.61 3.03 0.29
C LEU A 205 5.09 3.13 0.56
N ARG A 206 4.58 4.30 0.99
CA ARG A 206 3.18 4.47 1.42
C ARG A 206 2.21 4.01 0.33
N TRP A 207 2.42 4.45 -0.91
CA TRP A 207 1.56 4.08 -2.03
C TRP A 207 1.64 2.58 -2.33
N THR A 208 2.86 2.07 -2.54
CA THR A 208 3.09 0.67 -2.92
C THR A 208 2.53 -0.30 -1.88
N ILE A 209 2.74 -0.05 -0.59
CA ILE A 209 2.22 -0.89 0.50
C ILE A 209 0.68 -0.84 0.53
N THR A 210 0.09 0.35 0.36
CA THR A 210 -1.37 0.51 0.39
C THR A 210 -2.04 -0.09 -0.85
N ALA A 211 -1.36 -0.08 -1.99
CA ALA A 211 -1.81 -0.62 -3.26
C ALA A 211 -1.71 -2.15 -3.35
N LEU A 212 -0.95 -2.81 -2.46
CA LEU A 212 -0.90 -4.27 -2.42
C LEU A 212 -2.30 -4.82 -2.22
N ASN A 213 -2.79 -5.57 -3.22
CA ASN A 213 -4.05 -6.27 -3.07
C ASN A 213 -3.93 -7.23 -1.89
N VAL A 214 -4.99 -7.32 -1.07
CA VAL A 214 -5.12 -8.20 0.09
C VAL A 214 -4.53 -9.60 -0.16
N ARG A 215 -4.82 -10.19 -1.33
CA ARG A 215 -4.29 -11.51 -1.69
C ARG A 215 -2.77 -11.54 -1.83
N GLN A 216 -2.19 -10.54 -2.48
CA GLN A 216 -0.74 -10.41 -2.63
C GLN A 216 -0.07 -10.09 -1.30
N PHE A 217 -0.68 -9.24 -0.47
CA PHE A 217 -0.20 -8.96 0.87
C PHE A 217 -0.16 -10.22 1.74
N ILE A 218 -1.27 -10.98 1.80
CA ILE A 218 -1.33 -12.26 2.53
C ILE A 218 -0.27 -13.23 2.00
N LEU A 219 -0.13 -13.35 0.68
CA LEU A 219 0.86 -14.22 0.05
C LEU A 219 2.29 -13.84 0.46
N TRP A 220 2.66 -12.56 0.37
CA TRP A 220 4.00 -12.10 0.70
C TRP A 220 4.31 -12.23 2.20
N GLN A 221 3.35 -11.95 3.08
CA GLN A 221 3.51 -12.19 4.52
C GLN A 221 3.72 -13.68 4.81
N THR A 222 2.94 -14.55 4.16
CA THR A 222 3.05 -16.01 4.31
C THR A 222 4.42 -16.53 3.83
N ILE A 223 4.87 -16.11 2.64
CA ILE A 223 6.17 -16.49 2.09
C ILE A 223 7.31 -15.95 2.96
N GLY A 224 7.23 -14.69 3.39
CA GLY A 224 8.23 -14.07 4.26
C GLY A 224 8.34 -14.79 5.61
N GLY A 225 7.21 -15.14 6.22
CA GLY A 225 7.15 -15.95 7.43
C GLY A 225 7.78 -17.33 7.25
N ALA A 226 7.50 -17.99 6.13
CA ALA A 226 8.06 -19.29 5.79
C ALA A 226 9.60 -19.24 5.66
N VAL A 227 10.10 -18.34 4.83
CA VAL A 227 11.55 -18.19 4.59
C VAL A 227 12.27 -17.78 5.86
N GLY A 228 11.75 -16.79 6.60
CA GLY A 228 12.36 -16.30 7.82
C GLY A 228 12.48 -17.38 8.91
N ALA A 229 11.39 -18.11 9.17
CA ALA A 229 11.41 -19.18 10.16
C ALA A 229 12.31 -20.35 9.73
N GLY A 230 12.23 -20.77 8.46
CA GLY A 230 13.05 -21.84 7.90
C GLY A 230 14.55 -21.53 7.99
N VAL A 231 14.97 -20.36 7.51
CA VAL A 231 16.38 -19.93 7.58
C VAL A 231 16.83 -19.78 9.04
N GLY A 232 16.00 -19.20 9.91
CA GLY A 232 16.31 -19.00 11.32
C GLY A 232 16.59 -20.32 12.05
N LEU A 233 15.61 -21.24 12.06
CA LEU A 233 15.78 -22.52 12.77
C LEU A 233 16.82 -23.41 12.09
N GLY A 234 16.84 -23.46 10.74
CA GLY A 234 17.82 -24.24 10.00
C GLY A 234 19.26 -23.81 10.32
N SER A 235 19.53 -22.49 10.31
CA SER A 235 20.87 -21.96 10.62
C SER A 235 21.28 -22.22 12.07
N LEU A 236 20.35 -22.03 13.02
CA LEU A 236 20.61 -22.33 14.42
C LEU A 236 20.96 -23.81 14.64
N ARG A 237 20.20 -24.72 14.01
CA ARG A 237 20.42 -26.16 14.08
C ARG A 237 21.74 -26.57 13.42
N ALA A 238 22.08 -25.97 12.29
CA ALA A 238 23.37 -26.17 11.63
C ALA A 238 24.53 -25.70 12.52
N ALA A 239 24.39 -24.57 13.22
CA ALA A 239 25.43 -24.02 14.10
C ALA A 239 25.71 -24.90 15.32
N ILE A 240 24.69 -25.54 15.90
CA ILE A 240 24.86 -26.43 17.05
C ILE A 240 25.22 -27.88 16.65
N ALA A 241 25.01 -28.26 15.39
CA ALA A 241 25.23 -29.63 14.90
C ALA A 241 26.64 -30.20 15.19
N PRO A 242 27.75 -29.43 15.05
CA PRO A 242 29.09 -29.95 15.35
C PRO A 242 29.28 -30.37 16.80
N PHE A 243 28.59 -29.72 17.75
CA PHE A 243 28.67 -30.07 19.18
C PHE A 243 27.97 -31.40 19.51
N ALA A 244 27.11 -31.87 18.61
CA ALA A 244 26.42 -33.15 18.69
C ALA A 244 27.00 -34.20 17.72
N TYR A 245 28.16 -33.95 17.11
CA TYR A 245 28.78 -34.81 16.09
C TYR A 245 27.88 -35.09 14.88
N MET A 246 27.02 -34.13 14.51
CA MET A 246 26.12 -34.22 13.36
C MET A 246 26.57 -33.33 12.20
N LEU A 247 26.17 -33.68 10.98
CA LEU A 247 26.44 -32.86 9.78
C LEU A 247 25.58 -31.59 9.78
N PRO A 248 26.19 -30.38 9.73
CA PRO A 248 25.45 -29.12 9.74
C PRO A 248 24.43 -28.98 8.61
N SER A 249 24.76 -29.44 7.41
CA SER A 249 23.89 -29.37 6.23
C SER A 249 22.63 -30.22 6.39
N VAL A 250 22.76 -31.42 6.96
CA VAL A 250 21.62 -32.30 7.26
C VAL A 250 20.71 -31.64 8.29
N GLN A 251 21.27 -31.09 9.36
CA GLN A 251 20.52 -30.40 10.40
C GLN A 251 19.83 -29.13 9.89
N PHE A 252 20.45 -28.40 8.96
CA PHE A 252 19.81 -27.27 8.29
C PHE A 252 18.56 -27.73 7.55
N ILE A 253 18.70 -28.69 6.63
CA ILE A 253 17.63 -29.11 5.71
C ILE A 253 16.47 -29.74 6.47
N THR A 254 16.73 -30.60 7.46
CA THR A 254 15.69 -31.29 8.22
C THR A 254 14.84 -30.33 9.04
N ASN A 255 15.44 -29.28 9.59
CA ASN A 255 14.73 -28.32 10.43
C ASN A 255 14.14 -27.13 9.64
N PHE A 256 14.67 -26.84 8.45
CA PHE A 256 14.20 -25.76 7.59
C PHE A 256 12.72 -25.93 7.22
N TRP A 257 12.33 -27.10 6.71
CA TRP A 257 10.98 -27.31 6.17
C TRP A 257 9.89 -27.26 7.24
N GLY A 258 10.12 -27.88 8.40
CA GLY A 258 9.20 -27.82 9.53
C GLY A 258 9.01 -26.39 10.03
N ALA A 259 10.10 -25.64 10.19
CA ALA A 259 10.01 -24.24 10.60
C ALA A 259 9.36 -23.35 9.52
N ALA A 260 9.63 -23.59 8.24
CA ALA A 260 9.01 -22.85 7.16
C ALA A 260 7.49 -23.03 7.13
N LEU A 261 6.99 -24.26 7.32
CA LEU A 261 5.55 -24.53 7.40
C LEU A 261 4.90 -23.85 8.61
N LEU A 262 5.55 -23.91 9.78
CA LEU A 262 5.06 -23.24 10.99
C LEU A 262 5.07 -21.71 10.85
N GLY A 263 6.11 -21.13 10.26
CA GLY A 263 6.23 -19.70 10.00
C GLY A 263 5.19 -19.21 8.99
N ALA A 264 4.94 -19.99 7.93
CA ALA A 264 3.88 -19.72 6.96
C ALA A 264 2.50 -19.72 7.62
N ALA A 265 2.20 -20.74 8.43
CA ALA A 265 0.91 -20.87 9.11
C ALA A 265 0.65 -19.71 10.07
N LEU A 266 1.65 -19.35 10.90
CA LEU A 266 1.57 -18.25 11.84
C LEU A 266 1.26 -16.92 11.15
N THR A 267 2.02 -16.59 10.10
CA THR A 267 1.88 -15.33 9.37
C THR A 267 0.62 -15.28 8.52
N LEU A 268 0.19 -16.40 7.95
CA LEU A 268 -1.11 -16.52 7.28
C LEU A 268 -2.27 -16.24 8.24
N GLY A 269 -2.25 -16.85 9.44
CA GLY A 269 -3.27 -16.61 10.46
C GLY A 269 -3.35 -15.13 10.87
N MET A 270 -2.20 -14.50 11.11
CA MET A 270 -2.13 -13.07 11.41
C MET A 270 -2.58 -12.19 10.23
N ALA A 271 -2.23 -12.52 8.99
CA ALA A 271 -2.63 -11.73 7.83
C ALA A 271 -4.15 -11.83 7.54
N LEU A 272 -4.78 -12.97 7.85
CA LEU A 272 -6.22 -13.15 7.71
C LEU A 272 -7.02 -12.35 8.73
N SER A 273 -6.47 -12.05 9.91
CA SER A 273 -7.18 -11.22 10.90
C SER A 273 -7.46 -9.81 10.41
N GLU A 274 -6.61 -9.27 9.53
CA GLU A 274 -6.79 -7.95 8.94
C GLU A 274 -8.03 -7.86 8.04
N GLN A 275 -8.63 -9.00 7.64
CA GLN A 275 -9.93 -9.01 6.95
C GLN A 275 -11.11 -8.81 7.91
N ILE A 276 -10.92 -9.19 9.17
CA ILE A 276 -11.98 -9.24 10.18
C ILE A 276 -12.06 -7.91 10.95
N GLU A 277 -10.94 -7.21 11.10
CA GLU A 277 -10.84 -6.06 12.00
C GLU A 277 -11.04 -4.70 11.33
N GLN A 278 -11.99 -3.90 11.83
CA GLN A 278 -12.19 -2.52 11.36
C GLN A 278 -10.98 -1.61 11.67
N PRO A 279 -10.65 -0.62 10.81
CA PRO A 279 -9.33 0.03 10.77
C PRO A 279 -9.02 1.01 11.90
N LEU A 280 -9.80 1.04 12.99
CA LEU A 280 -9.76 2.09 14.01
C LEU A 280 -9.30 1.65 15.40
N ARG A 281 -8.97 0.37 15.63
CA ARG A 281 -8.50 -0.07 16.95
C ARG A 281 -7.00 0.16 17.14
N LYS A 282 -6.64 1.11 18.01
CA LYS A 282 -5.30 1.23 18.59
C LYS A 282 -5.12 0.15 19.67
N GLY A 283 -4.25 -0.84 19.45
CA GLY A 283 -3.93 -1.87 20.44
C GLY A 283 -3.44 -3.19 19.84
N VAL A 284 -3.17 -4.19 20.69
CA VAL A 284 -2.88 -5.56 20.22
C VAL A 284 -4.16 -6.16 19.64
N SER A 285 -4.15 -6.50 18.36
CA SER A 285 -5.27 -7.20 17.72
C SER A 285 -5.38 -8.61 18.32
N ILE A 286 -6.42 -8.79 19.12
CA ILE A 286 -6.77 -10.10 19.68
C ILE A 286 -7.05 -11.12 18.57
N TRP A 287 -7.54 -10.65 17.42
CA TRP A 287 -7.81 -11.50 16.26
C TRP A 287 -6.52 -11.95 15.56
N ALA A 288 -5.54 -11.05 15.39
CA ALA A 288 -4.25 -11.42 14.82
C ALA A 288 -3.53 -12.43 15.70
N VAL A 289 -3.49 -12.16 17.01
CA VAL A 289 -2.86 -13.07 17.97
C VAL A 289 -3.59 -14.40 18.00
N GLY A 290 -4.93 -14.39 18.07
CA GLY A 290 -5.74 -15.60 18.12
C GLY A 290 -5.61 -16.46 16.86
N LEU A 291 -5.71 -15.87 15.67
CA LEU A 291 -5.61 -16.61 14.41
C LEU A 291 -4.19 -17.10 14.13
N GLY A 292 -3.15 -16.30 14.42
CA GLY A 292 -1.76 -16.75 14.33
C GLY A 292 -1.51 -17.96 15.25
N THR A 293 -1.96 -17.87 16.50
CA THR A 293 -1.88 -18.97 17.48
C THR A 293 -2.57 -20.23 16.99
N ALA A 294 -3.79 -20.10 16.48
CA ALA A 294 -4.59 -21.23 16.01
C ALA A 294 -3.92 -21.92 14.81
N PHE A 295 -3.49 -21.15 13.81
CA PHE A 295 -2.87 -21.70 12.61
C PHE A 295 -1.54 -22.37 12.91
N PHE A 296 -0.71 -21.77 13.77
CA PHE A 296 0.54 -22.39 14.19
C PHE A 296 0.29 -23.70 14.96
N GLY A 297 -0.64 -23.71 15.91
CA GLY A 297 -0.96 -24.91 16.69
C GLY A 297 -1.49 -26.05 15.82
N ILE A 298 -2.39 -25.75 14.88
CA ILE A 298 -2.91 -26.75 13.91
C ILE A 298 -1.78 -27.28 13.02
N ALA A 299 -0.94 -26.40 12.46
CA ALA A 299 0.18 -26.81 11.62
C ALA A 299 1.19 -27.68 12.40
N HIS A 300 1.45 -27.35 13.66
CA HIS A 300 2.30 -28.14 14.55
C HIS A 300 1.73 -29.54 14.80
N MET A 301 0.43 -29.65 15.04
CA MET A 301 -0.23 -30.96 15.20
C MET A 301 -0.18 -31.80 13.91
N LEU A 302 -0.41 -31.18 12.76
CA LEU A 302 -0.34 -31.86 11.46
C LEU A 302 1.08 -32.35 11.16
N LEU A 303 2.09 -31.54 11.47
CA LEU A 303 3.49 -31.94 11.35
C LEU A 303 3.83 -33.12 12.26
N ALA A 304 3.42 -33.06 13.54
CA ALA A 304 3.64 -34.15 14.47
C ALA A 304 2.96 -35.46 14.01
N PHE A 305 1.71 -35.37 13.55
CA PHE A 305 0.99 -36.51 12.98
C PHE A 305 1.71 -37.09 11.75
N SER A 306 2.18 -36.24 10.84
CA SER A 306 2.94 -36.68 9.65
C SER A 306 4.27 -37.36 9.99
N ASN A 307 4.84 -37.05 11.15
CA ASN A 307 6.04 -37.67 11.70
C ASN A 307 5.75 -38.91 12.55
N GLY A 308 4.50 -39.39 12.57
CA GLY A 308 4.09 -40.60 13.29
C GLY A 308 3.79 -40.39 14.78
N SER A 309 3.75 -39.15 15.27
CA SER A 309 3.37 -38.87 16.66
C SER A 309 1.85 -38.81 16.81
N PHE A 310 1.29 -39.74 17.57
CA PHE A 310 -0.14 -39.74 17.91
C PHE A 310 -0.39 -39.04 19.25
N LEU A 311 -1.54 -38.36 19.36
CA LEU A 311 -1.94 -37.62 20.58
C LEU A 311 -2.07 -38.51 21.82
N THR A 312 -2.31 -39.80 21.62
CA THR A 312 -2.38 -40.81 22.70
C THR A 312 -1.01 -41.09 23.31
N GLU A 313 0.06 -40.98 22.52
CA GLU A 313 1.43 -41.28 22.95
C GLU A 313 2.17 -40.00 23.39
N THR A 314 1.80 -38.86 22.82
CA THR A 314 2.46 -37.56 23.06
C THR A 314 1.43 -36.47 23.37
N PRO A 315 0.70 -36.56 24.51
CA PRO A 315 -0.45 -35.70 24.79
C PRO A 315 -0.11 -34.21 24.90
N LEU A 316 1.16 -33.87 25.15
CA LEU A 316 1.62 -32.49 25.25
C LEU A 316 1.82 -31.81 23.89
N VAL A 317 1.97 -32.56 22.79
CA VAL A 317 2.30 -32.00 21.46
C VAL A 317 1.31 -30.95 20.98
N ALA A 318 0.01 -31.19 21.22
CA ALA A 318 -1.03 -30.22 20.89
C ALA A 318 -0.93 -28.94 21.74
N PRO A 319 -1.04 -28.96 23.08
CA PRO A 319 -1.02 -27.73 23.89
C PRO A 319 0.27 -26.92 23.71
N MET A 320 1.43 -27.57 23.52
CA MET A 320 2.69 -26.85 23.31
C MET A 320 2.74 -26.11 21.97
N GLY A 321 2.14 -26.69 20.91
CA GLY A 321 1.99 -25.99 19.64
C GLY A 321 1.21 -24.67 19.81
N PHE A 322 0.08 -24.69 20.52
CA PHE A 322 -0.69 -23.47 20.77
C PHE A 322 0.02 -22.48 21.70
N VAL A 323 0.71 -22.95 22.74
CA VAL A 323 1.49 -22.07 23.63
C VAL A 323 2.62 -21.37 22.86
N ALA A 324 3.33 -22.11 22.01
CA ALA A 324 4.38 -21.52 21.18
C ALA A 324 3.82 -20.58 20.12
N GLY A 325 2.70 -20.95 19.48
CA GLY A 325 1.96 -20.08 18.57
C GLY A 325 1.56 -18.76 19.22
N LEU A 326 1.07 -18.80 20.45
CA LEU A 326 0.71 -17.61 21.23
C LEU A 326 1.91 -16.72 21.53
N GLY A 327 3.01 -17.31 22.02
CA GLY A 327 4.24 -16.58 22.31
C GLY A 327 4.81 -15.89 21.06
N LEU A 328 4.86 -16.61 19.94
CA LEU A 328 5.36 -16.08 18.67
C LEU A 328 4.42 -15.04 18.05
N SER A 329 3.10 -15.25 18.11
CA SER A 329 2.12 -14.27 17.65
C SER A 329 2.22 -12.97 18.44
N ILE A 330 2.36 -13.03 19.77
CA ILE A 330 2.56 -11.83 20.59
C ILE A 330 3.89 -11.15 20.28
N ALA A 331 4.95 -11.94 20.06
CA ALA A 331 6.28 -11.41 19.76
C ALA A 331 6.33 -10.71 18.40
N LEU A 332 5.70 -11.30 17.37
CA LEU A 332 5.72 -10.82 15.99
C LEU A 332 4.61 -9.82 15.66
N TYR A 333 3.56 -9.75 16.48
CA TYR A 333 2.49 -8.78 16.27
C TYR A 333 2.96 -7.34 16.55
N ASP A 334 2.72 -6.45 15.58
CA ASP A 334 3.01 -5.01 15.66
C ASP A 334 4.47 -4.73 16.05
N GLN A 335 5.37 -5.12 15.15
CA GLN A 335 6.80 -4.94 15.35
C GLN A 335 7.23 -3.47 15.15
N PRO A 336 8.07 -2.91 16.04
CA PRO A 336 8.35 -1.47 16.08
C PRO A 336 8.97 -0.89 14.81
N TRP A 337 9.70 -1.68 14.01
CA TRP A 337 10.32 -1.21 12.78
C TRP A 337 9.31 -0.72 11.73
N ILE A 338 8.07 -1.25 11.74
CA ILE A 338 6.99 -0.73 10.89
C ILE A 338 6.54 0.66 11.37
N ARG A 339 6.48 0.87 12.69
CA ARG A 339 6.13 2.18 13.28
C ARG A 339 7.25 3.20 13.14
N ILE A 340 8.51 2.77 13.20
CA ILE A 340 9.68 3.62 12.92
C ILE A 340 9.67 4.04 11.44
N ALA A 341 9.44 3.11 10.51
CA ALA A 341 9.28 3.45 9.10
C ALA A 341 8.07 4.38 8.84
N GLN A 342 6.96 4.24 9.60
CA GLN A 342 5.81 5.15 9.52
C GLN A 342 6.08 6.52 10.15
N ALA A 343 6.84 6.59 11.24
CA ALA A 343 7.25 7.82 11.91
C ALA A 343 8.30 8.59 11.10
N GLU A 344 9.31 7.91 10.56
CA GLU A 344 10.29 8.45 9.61
C GLU A 344 9.62 8.90 8.31
N ALA A 345 8.60 8.18 7.86
CA ALA A 345 7.79 8.61 6.73
C ALA A 345 6.88 9.79 7.08
N GLY A 346 6.71 10.24 8.33
CA GLY A 346 5.87 11.40 8.70
C GLY A 346 4.37 11.11 8.90
N ILE A 347 3.99 9.86 9.22
CA ILE A 347 2.59 9.42 9.34
C ILE A 347 2.08 9.48 10.80
N SER A 348 2.97 9.58 11.79
CA SER A 348 2.60 9.68 13.21
C SER A 348 3.08 10.98 13.86
N GLN A 349 2.25 11.57 14.73
CA GLN A 349 2.59 12.78 15.50
C GLN A 349 3.38 12.50 16.80
N GLU A 350 3.82 11.27 17.08
CA GLU A 350 4.60 10.97 18.30
C GLU A 350 6.10 11.24 18.13
N PRO A 351 6.78 11.87 19.12
CA PRO A 351 8.20 12.16 19.07
C PRO A 351 9.04 10.87 19.08
N LEU A 352 9.95 10.74 18.10
CA LEU A 352 10.82 9.56 17.86
C LEU A 352 11.50 9.01 19.12
N THR A 353 11.88 9.85 20.07
CA THR A 353 12.65 9.48 21.26
C THR A 353 11.88 8.58 22.23
N ASN A 354 10.57 8.76 22.38
CA ASN A 354 9.74 7.92 23.26
C ASN A 354 9.39 6.57 22.61
N THR A 355 9.22 6.55 21.29
CA THR A 355 8.89 5.36 20.50
C THR A 355 10.04 4.35 20.47
N VAL A 356 11.28 4.84 20.40
CA VAL A 356 12.50 4.01 20.36
C VAL A 356 12.75 3.31 21.70
N HIS A 357 12.69 4.03 22.83
CA HIS A 357 12.93 3.42 24.15
C HIS A 357 11.85 2.42 24.60
N LEU A 358 10.56 2.72 24.37
CA LEU A 358 9.47 1.77 24.65
C LEU A 358 9.48 0.58 23.68
N GLY A 359 9.86 0.79 22.43
CA GLY A 359 10.01 -0.28 21.42
C GLY A 359 11.12 -1.27 21.78
N ILE A 360 12.27 -0.78 22.22
CA ILE A 360 13.43 -1.61 22.62
C ILE A 360 13.10 -2.46 23.85
N ASN A 361 12.50 -1.89 24.90
CA ASN A 361 12.15 -2.64 26.11
C ASN A 361 11.07 -3.70 25.86
N ARG A 362 10.11 -3.42 24.98
CA ARG A 362 9.11 -4.42 24.54
C ARG A 362 9.72 -5.49 23.64
N CYS A 363 10.72 -5.15 22.81
CA CYS A 363 11.46 -6.12 22.01
C CYS A 363 12.19 -7.15 22.89
N TRP A 364 12.87 -6.75 23.97
CA TRP A 364 13.56 -7.69 24.87
C TRP A 364 12.59 -8.63 25.60
N LEU A 365 11.45 -8.12 26.07
CA LEU A 365 10.41 -8.95 26.69
C LEU A 365 9.81 -9.95 25.67
N ARG A 366 9.59 -9.50 24.44
CA ARG A 366 9.09 -10.34 23.32
C ARG A 366 10.12 -11.38 22.88
N PHE A 367 11.40 -11.03 22.87
CA PHE A 367 12.51 -11.94 22.59
C PHE A 367 12.64 -13.00 23.69
N GLY A 368 12.46 -12.61 24.96
CA GLY A 368 12.39 -13.54 26.09
C GLY A 368 11.22 -14.52 25.99
N LEU A 369 10.03 -14.05 25.60
CA LEU A 369 8.86 -14.91 25.39
C LEU A 369 9.03 -15.85 24.18
N ALA A 370 9.59 -15.35 23.07
CA ALA A 370 9.90 -16.17 21.91
C ALA A 370 10.98 -17.23 22.23
N ALA A 371 11.99 -16.87 23.02
CA ALA A 371 13.02 -17.79 23.49
C ALA A 371 12.47 -18.86 24.45
N LEU A 372 11.53 -18.51 25.34
CA LEU A 372 10.83 -19.46 26.22
C LEU A 372 9.93 -20.41 25.42
N ALA A 373 9.17 -19.89 24.44
CA ALA A 373 8.38 -20.69 23.52
C ALA A 373 9.26 -21.64 22.69
N PHE A 374 10.42 -21.15 22.25
CA PHE A 374 11.41 -21.94 21.53
C PHE A 374 12.03 -23.03 22.40
N ALA A 375 12.40 -22.73 23.64
CA ALA A 375 12.91 -23.70 24.60
C ALA A 375 11.87 -24.80 24.92
N ALA A 376 10.59 -24.44 25.00
CA ALA A 376 9.50 -25.40 25.19
C ALA A 376 9.35 -26.36 23.99
N ILE A 377 9.49 -25.88 22.75
CA ILE A 377 9.48 -26.73 21.54
C ILE A 377 10.71 -27.65 21.52
N GLN A 378 11.89 -27.12 21.84
CA GLN A 378 13.15 -27.87 21.82
C GLN A 378 13.18 -28.99 22.87
N GLY A 379 12.66 -28.75 24.07
CA GLY A 379 12.59 -29.77 25.12
C GLY A 379 11.83 -31.03 24.70
N VAL A 380 10.93 -30.93 23.74
CA VAL A 380 10.04 -32.01 23.32
C VAL A 380 10.65 -32.82 22.19
N PHE A 381 11.29 -32.16 21.22
CA PHE A 381 12.06 -32.86 20.19
C PHE A 381 13.24 -33.64 20.79
N ILE A 382 13.77 -33.21 21.94
CA ILE A 382 14.81 -33.93 22.69
C ILE A 382 14.22 -35.08 23.53
N LEU A 383 12.94 -35.02 23.90
CA LEU A 383 12.27 -36.08 24.69
C LEU A 383 11.57 -37.14 23.83
N VAL A 384 11.28 -36.85 22.56
CA VAL A 384 10.52 -37.71 21.64
C VAL A 384 11.39 -38.33 20.53
N GLY A 385 12.58 -37.77 20.26
CA GLY A 385 13.60 -38.39 19.38
C GLY A 385 14.65 -39.12 20.18
#